data_AF-A0A349HS80-F1
#
_entry.id   AF-A0A349HS80-F1
#
_cell.length_a   1.000
_cell.length_b   1.000
_cell.length_c   1.000
_cell.angle_alpha   90.00
_cell.angle_beta   90.00
_cell.angle_gamma   90.00
#
_symmetry.space_group_name_H-M   'P 1'
#
loop_
_entity.id
_entity.type
_entity.pdbx_description
1 polymer ?
#
loop_
_entity_poly.entity_id
_entity_poly.type
_entity_poly.pdbx_seq_one_letter_code
_entity_poly.pdbx_strand_id
1 'polypeptide(L)'
;MVRFLAFVNVSLLVLLLSPYFLRRINKHIFKNKNKILKKYIPIFSKYHMYFGFILLITAFVHGYMALGAVRFHSGYILWLWVLIQVTLGIFTKKKKNPKIFK
;
A
#
# COMPACT_ATOMS: atom_id res chain seq x y z
N MET A 1 18.40 -7.48 -11.99
CA MET A 1 16.97 -7.77 -11.71
C MET A 1 16.52 -7.32 -10.32
N VAL A 2 17.24 -7.68 -9.26
CA VAL A 2 16.89 -7.34 -7.86
C VAL A 2 16.75 -5.81 -7.62
N ARG A 3 17.68 -4.99 -8.12
CA ARG A 3 17.62 -3.52 -7.99
C ARG A 3 16.38 -2.90 -8.66
N PHE A 4 15.96 -3.43 -9.81
CA PHE A 4 14.75 -2.96 -10.49
C PHE A 4 13.49 -3.27 -9.67
N LEU A 5 13.38 -4.50 -9.14
CA LEU A 5 12.30 -4.88 -8.21
C LEU A 5 12.31 -4.02 -6.94
N ALA A 6 13.48 -3.62 -6.44
CA ALA A 6 13.59 -2.70 -5.31
C ALA A 6 12.93 -1.35 -5.63
N PHE A 7 13.27 -0.74 -6.77
CA PHE A 7 12.67 0.53 -7.20
C PHE A 7 11.16 0.43 -7.44
N VAL A 8 10.70 -0.68 -8.02
CA VAL A 8 9.26 -0.94 -8.21
C VAL A 8 8.55 -1.03 -6.86
N ASN A 9 9.12 -1.77 -5.90
CA ASN A 9 8.55 -1.90 -4.55
C ASN A 9 8.51 -0.56 -3.82
N VAL A 10 9.58 0.23 -3.87
CA VAL A 10 9.63 1.57 -3.26
C VAL A 10 8.57 2.48 -3.90
N SER A 11 8.45 2.46 -5.23
CA SER A 11 7.45 3.26 -5.95
C SER A 11 6.02 2.87 -5.57
N LEU A 12 5.73 1.56 -5.50
CA LEU A 12 4.44 1.03 -5.05
C LEU A 12 4.14 1.44 -3.61
N LEU A 13 5.15 1.44 -2.74
CA LEU A 13 5.01 1.83 -1.33
C LEU A 13 4.70 3.34 -1.20
N VAL A 14 5.36 4.19 -2.00
CA VAL A 14 5.05 5.62 -2.08
C VAL A 14 3.63 5.85 -2.60
N LEU A 15 3.21 5.13 -3.64
CA LEU A 15 1.83 5.18 -4.15
C LEU A 15 0.81 4.73 -3.11
N LEU A 16 1.15 3.71 -2.30
CA LEU A 16 0.33 3.24 -1.18
C LEU A 16 0.14 4.33 -0.11
N LEU A 17 1.20 5.07 0.20
CA LEU A 17 1.17 6.16 1.18
C LEU A 17 0.55 7.46 0.64
N SER A 18 0.51 7.64 -0.68
CA SER A 18 0.00 8.86 -1.32
C SER A 18 -1.42 9.27 -0.86
N PRO A 19 -2.46 8.42 -0.76
CA PRO A 19 -3.77 8.86 -0.28
C PRO A 19 -3.74 9.37 1.18
N TYR A 20 -2.85 8.83 2.03
CA TYR A 20 -2.69 9.32 3.40
C TYR A 20 -2.09 10.73 3.41
N PHE A 21 -0.99 10.94 2.67
CA PHE A 21 -0.36 12.26 2.54
C PHE A 21 -1.30 13.29 1.90
N LEU A 22 -1.98 12.92 0.81
CA LEU A 22 -2.94 13.79 0.12
C LEU A 22 -4.09 14.23 1.05
N ARG A 23 -4.61 13.32 1.89
CA ARG A 23 -5.61 13.66 2.90
C ARG A 23 -5.07 14.63 3.95
N ARG A 24 -3.84 14.39 4.43
CA ARG A 24 -3.22 15.21 5.48
C ARG A 24 -2.87 16.61 4.96
N ILE A 25 -2.33 16.70 3.74
CA ILE A 25 -2.09 17.96 3.02
C ILE A 25 -3.40 18.71 2.83
N ASN A 26 -4.46 18.05 2.34
CA ASN A 26 -5.75 18.71 2.13
C ASN A 26 -6.34 19.24 3.45
N LYS A 27 -6.18 18.51 4.55
CA LYS A 27 -6.67 18.92 5.88
C LYS A 27 -5.88 20.10 6.46
N HIS A 28 -4.56 20.01 6.48
CA HIS A 28 -3.71 20.98 7.18
C HIS A 28 -3.40 22.23 6.35
N ILE A 29 -3.16 22.09 5.04
CA ILE A 29 -2.76 23.21 4.19
C ILE A 29 -4.00 23.87 3.57
N PHE A 30 -4.88 23.06 2.95
CA PHE A 30 -6.01 23.58 2.18
C PHE A 30 -7.32 23.66 2.96
N LYS A 31 -7.34 23.28 4.25
CA LYS A 31 -8.55 23.21 5.09
C LYS A 31 -9.74 22.53 4.40
N ASN A 32 -9.47 21.48 3.61
CA ASN A 32 -10.41 20.73 2.79
C ASN A 32 -11.13 21.53 1.67
N LYS A 33 -10.62 22.70 1.28
CA LYS A 33 -11.23 23.54 0.23
C LYS A 33 -10.78 23.19 -1.19
N ASN A 34 -9.69 22.44 -1.35
CA ASN A 34 -9.16 22.12 -2.67
C ASN A 34 -9.98 21.03 -3.38
N LYS A 35 -10.65 21.41 -4.48
CA LYS A 35 -11.49 20.52 -5.31
C LYS A 35 -10.68 19.44 -6.03
N ILE A 36 -9.45 19.74 -6.43
CA ILE A 36 -8.54 18.84 -7.15
C ILE A 36 -8.15 17.69 -6.22
N LEU A 37 -7.63 18.00 -5.03
CA LEU A 37 -7.26 17.00 -4.03
C LEU A 37 -8.45 16.13 -3.63
N LYS A 38 -9.64 16.73 -3.44
CA LYS A 38 -10.88 15.99 -3.17
C LYS A 38 -11.27 15.01 -4.27
N LYS A 39 -10.96 15.31 -5.54
CA LYS A 39 -11.21 14.41 -6.68
C LYS A 39 -10.23 13.24 -6.72
N TYR A 40 -8.94 13.46 -6.46
CA TYR A 40 -7.91 12.42 -6.56
C TYR A 40 -7.81 11.51 -5.33
N ILE A 41 -8.03 12.02 -4.11
CA ILE A 41 -7.99 11.22 -2.87
C ILE A 41 -8.85 9.92 -2.96
N PRO A 42 -10.12 9.94 -3.39
CA PRO A 42 -10.92 8.72 -3.48
C PRO A 42 -10.42 7.77 -4.56
N ILE A 43 -9.86 8.28 -5.66
CA ILE A 43 -9.27 7.47 -6.73
C ILE A 43 -8.08 6.68 -6.17
N PHE A 44 -7.10 7.37 -5.58
CA PHE A 44 -5.94 6.73 -4.95
C PHE A 44 -6.35 5.79 -3.81
N SER A 45 -7.38 6.14 -3.02
CA SER A 45 -7.90 5.28 -1.97
C SER A 45 -8.59 4.02 -2.49
N LYS A 46 -9.19 4.05 -3.69
CA LYS A 46 -9.78 2.86 -4.34
C LYS A 46 -8.69 1.91 -4.80
N TYR A 47 -7.62 2.45 -5.40
CA TYR A 47 -6.50 1.65 -5.91
C TYR A 47 -5.50 1.20 -4.83
N HIS A 48 -5.46 1.86 -3.68
CA HIS A 48 -4.59 1.52 -2.54
C HIS A 48 -4.61 0.03 -2.20
N MET A 49 -5.79 -0.59 -2.17
CA MET A 49 -5.91 -2.02 -1.85
C MET A 49 -5.21 -2.90 -2.89
N TYR A 50 -5.35 -2.57 -4.18
CA TYR A 50 -4.68 -3.28 -5.28
C TYR A 50 -3.17 -3.07 -5.23
N PHE A 51 -2.71 -1.84 -5.00
CA PHE A 51 -1.29 -1.55 -4.84
C PHE A 51 -0.68 -2.30 -3.64
N GLY A 52 -1.43 -2.46 -2.55
CA GLY A 52 -0.99 -3.26 -1.40
C GLY A 52 -0.81 -4.73 -1.72
N PHE A 53 -1.72 -5.32 -2.49
CA PHE A 53 -1.61 -6.71 -2.94
C PHE A 53 -0.44 -6.92 -3.91
N ILE A 54 -0.27 -6.02 -4.88
CA ILE A 54 0.85 -6.10 -5.82
C ILE A 54 2.16 -5.97 -5.06
N LEU A 55 2.27 -4.98 -4.17
CA LEU A 55 3.43 -4.76 -3.32
C LEU A 55 3.74 -5.98 -2.46
N LEU A 56 2.73 -6.66 -1.91
CA LEU A 56 2.91 -7.88 -1.12
C LEU A 56 3.63 -8.97 -1.94
N ILE A 57 3.18 -9.21 -3.17
CA ILE A 57 3.73 -10.25 -4.04
C ILE A 57 5.14 -9.85 -4.48
N THR A 58 5.31 -8.62 -4.97
CA THR A 58 6.60 -8.15 -5.50
C THR A 58 7.65 -7.97 -4.41
N ALA A 59 7.26 -7.60 -3.19
CA ALA A 59 8.17 -7.51 -2.05
C ALA A 59 8.59 -8.90 -1.53
N PHE A 60 7.70 -9.90 -1.58
CA PHE A 60 8.07 -11.28 -1.25
C PHE A 60 9.10 -11.85 -2.23
N VAL A 61 8.81 -11.72 -3.54
CA VAL A 61 9.70 -12.19 -4.61
C VAL A 61 11.04 -11.46 -4.55
N HIS A 62 11.02 -10.14 -4.35
CA HIS A 62 12.23 -9.36 -4.19
C HIS A 62 13.06 -9.79 -2.97
N GLY A 63 12.42 -10.01 -1.80
CA GLY A 63 13.09 -10.47 -0.59
C GLY A 63 13.77 -11.82 -0.79
N TYR A 64 13.10 -12.76 -1.46
CA TYR A 64 13.66 -14.07 -1.79
C TYR A 64 14.86 -13.95 -2.75
N MET A 65 14.74 -13.17 -3.84
CA MET A 65 15.83 -12.98 -4.80
C MET A 65 17.01 -12.17 -4.24
N ALA A 66 16.77 -11.27 -3.27
CA ALA A 66 17.81 -10.42 -2.70
C ALA A 66 18.69 -11.18 -1.68
N LEU A 67 18.09 -12.09 -0.92
CA LEU A 67 18.79 -12.81 0.15
C LEU A 67 19.28 -14.20 -0.28
N GLY A 68 18.76 -14.76 -1.40
CA GLY A 68 19.09 -16.10 -1.87
C GLY A 68 18.61 -17.24 -0.95
N ALA A 69 18.06 -16.89 0.21
CA ALA A 69 17.50 -17.76 1.23
C ALA A 69 16.48 -16.96 2.06
N VAL A 70 15.50 -17.65 2.68
CA VAL A 70 14.55 -17.00 3.60
C VAL A 70 15.25 -16.74 4.93
N ARG A 71 15.90 -15.58 5.05
CA ARG A 71 16.56 -15.12 6.27
C ARG A 71 15.80 -13.93 6.85
N PHE A 72 15.69 -13.89 8.19
CA PHE A 72 15.13 -12.73 8.88
C PHE A 72 15.99 -11.49 8.63
N HIS A 73 15.49 -10.59 7.81
CA HIS A 73 16.08 -9.28 7.54
C HIS A 73 15.00 -8.21 7.59
N SER A 74 15.40 -6.94 7.67
CA SER A 74 14.50 -5.78 7.69
C SER A 74 13.47 -5.82 6.55
N GLY A 75 13.84 -6.33 5.37
CA GLY A 75 12.94 -6.52 4.24
C GLY A 75 11.76 -7.48 4.51
N TYR A 76 11.99 -8.59 5.20
CA TYR A 76 10.92 -9.54 5.56
C TYR A 76 10.04 -9.01 6.70
N ILE A 77 10.62 -8.23 7.62
CA ILE A 77 9.85 -7.52 8.67
C ILE A 77 8.92 -6.50 8.02
N LEU A 78 9.42 -5.72 7.07
CA LEU A 78 8.62 -4.74 6.32
C LEU A 78 7.52 -5.44 5.52
N TRP A 79 7.83 -6.59 4.91
CA TRP A 79 6.86 -7.41 4.21
C TRP A 79 5.75 -7.94 5.12
N LEU A 80 6.10 -8.45 6.32
CA LEU A 80 5.12 -8.88 7.33
C LEU A 80 4.21 -7.73 7.75
N TRP A 81 4.76 -6.53 7.91
CA TRP A 81 3.95 -5.35 8.23
C TRP A 81 2.93 -5.03 7.13
N VAL A 82 3.36 -5.09 5.86
CA VAL A 82 2.46 -4.92 4.70
C VAL A 82 1.40 -6.03 4.66
N LEU A 83 1.76 -7.28 4.97
CA LEU A 83 0.82 -8.40 5.07
C LEU A 83 -0.26 -8.15 6.12
N ILE A 84 0.14 -7.71 7.32
CA ILE A 84 -0.79 -7.35 8.39
C ILE A 84 -1.69 -6.18 7.96
N GLN A 85 -1.13 -5.17 7.29
CA GLN A 85 -1.90 -4.02 6.83
C GLN A 85 -2.93 -4.38 5.74
N VAL A 86 -2.56 -5.23 4.78
CA VAL A 86 -3.47 -5.72 3.73
C VAL A 86 -4.58 -6.59 4.32
N THR A 87 -4.23 -7.53 5.21
CA THR A 87 -5.21 -8.40 5.89
C THR A 87 -6.20 -7.58 6.72
N LEU A 88 -5.73 -6.64 7.56
CA LEU A 88 -6.60 -5.72 8.29
C LEU A 88 -7.48 -4.88 7.35
N GLY A 89 -6.94 -4.43 6.22
CA GLY A 89 -7.71 -3.72 5.19
C GLY A 89 -8.88 -4.56 4.63
N ILE A 90 -8.66 -5.85 4.38
CA ILE A 90 -9.71 -6.79 3.93
C ILE A 90 -10.73 -7.01 5.04
N PHE A 91 -10.29 -7.31 6.26
CA PHE A 91 -11.17 -7.58 7.40
C PHE A 91 -12.07 -6.38 7.73
N THR A 92 -11.51 -5.17 7.73
CA THR A 92 -12.28 -3.94 7.99
C THR A 92 -13.29 -3.64 6.89
N LYS A 93 -12.96 -3.94 5.63
CA LYS A 93 -13.90 -3.82 4.50
C LYS A 93 -15.04 -4.84 4.59
N LYS A 94 -14.74 -6.08 4.98
CA LYS A 94 -15.73 -7.15 5.23
C LYS A 94 -16.70 -6.77 6.36
N LYS A 95 -16.17 -6.21 7.46
CA LYS A 95 -16.97 -5.76 8.61
C LYS A 95 -17.89 -4.58 8.28
N LYS A 96 -17.46 -3.67 7.40
CA LYS A 96 -18.27 -2.50 6.99
C LYS A 96 -19.32 -2.79 5.91
N ASN A 97 -19.12 -3.81 5.06
CA ASN A 97 -20.08 -4.19 4.02
C ASN A 97 -20.07 -5.70 3.75
N PRO A 98 -20.95 -6.48 4.41
CA PRO A 98 -20.99 -7.95 4.27
C PRO A 98 -21.53 -8.45 2.91
N LYS A 99 -22.01 -7.55 2.02
CA LYS A 99 -22.65 -7.91 0.73
C LYS A 99 -21.71 -7.89 -0.49
N ILE A 100 -20.42 -7.57 -0.34
CA ILE A 100 -19.50 -7.35 -1.49
C ILE A 100 -18.96 -8.67 -2.09
N PHE A 101 -19.15 -9.80 -1.41
CA PHE A 101 -18.71 -11.13 -1.88
C PHE A 101 -19.79 -12.20 -1.65
N LYS A 102 -21.03 -11.88 -2.02
CA LYS A 102 -22.10 -12.87 -2.14
C LYS A 102 -22.51 -12.97 -3.59
#